data_AF-A0A7J3U5F9-F1
#
_entry.id   AF-A0A7J3U5F9-F1
#
_cell.length_a   1.000
_cell.length_b   1.000
_cell.length_c   1.000
_cell.angle_alpha   90.00
_cell.angle_beta   90.00
_cell.angle_gamma   90.00
#
_symmetry.space_group_name_H-M   'P 1'
#
loop_
_entity.id
_entity.type
_entity.pdbx_description
1 polymer ?
#
loop_
_entity_poly.entity_id
_entity_poly.type
_entity_poly.pdbx_seq_one_letter_code
_entity_poly.pdbx_strand_id
1 'polypeptide(L)'
;MPDNTKSTPESLIMLGYLGTLTITIIMLVGYSGWLKLKGWGIFKGKEDPEDFSHEMFESFEKNGRLEYLPDDASEIRKAHLLLRPPLVDLAIAFLVVAVVSSAYMLAGAYLMGPKHILPSDINLLKEQAVIFSNIDRWLEPLYKISVFFALFGTVYAGFEAASRMLYETIGAVAPKIRNVSYKKFMIFISVYLLATGIPLALSGISIILMLSITLLFIGVVGVIIYGIGAVYFSQKVLPPGYRMGRLGTAVAVLAIIMMSLPLVFMFA
;
A
#
# COMPACT_ATOMS: atom_id res chain seq x y z
N MET A 1 -17.34 1.58 -35.71
CA MET A 1 -16.61 0.99 -34.56
C MET A 1 -17.62 0.83 -33.44
N PRO A 2 -17.77 -0.36 -32.85
CA PRO A 2 -18.72 -0.51 -31.75
C PRO A 2 -18.19 0.26 -30.55
N ASP A 3 -19.02 1.19 -30.12
CA ASP A 3 -18.88 2.04 -28.94
C ASP A 3 -18.92 1.17 -27.69
N ASN A 4 -17.76 0.65 -27.28
CA ASN A 4 -17.64 -0.21 -26.10
C ASN A 4 -16.99 0.54 -24.92
N THR A 5 -17.17 1.86 -24.87
CA THR A 5 -16.74 2.67 -23.73
C THR A 5 -17.84 2.67 -22.68
N LYS A 6 -17.93 1.61 -21.89
CA LYS A 6 -18.37 1.79 -20.49
C LYS A 6 -17.30 2.65 -19.83
N SER A 7 -17.44 3.97 -19.96
CA SER A 7 -16.58 4.95 -19.30
C SER A 7 -16.59 4.61 -17.82
N THR A 8 -15.42 4.25 -17.27
CA THR A 8 -15.28 4.02 -15.83
C THR A 8 -15.81 5.27 -15.12
N PRO A 9 -16.73 5.14 -14.14
CA PRO A 9 -17.33 6.30 -13.49
C PRO A 9 -16.26 7.25 -12.96
N GLU A 10 -16.41 8.55 -13.19
CA GLU A 10 -15.41 9.56 -12.79
C GLU A 10 -15.11 9.49 -11.28
N SER A 11 -16.14 9.28 -10.46
CA SER A 11 -16.02 9.07 -9.01
C SER A 11 -15.13 7.86 -8.67
N LEU A 12 -15.23 6.77 -9.43
CA LEU A 12 -14.41 5.58 -9.25
C LEU A 12 -12.95 5.83 -9.66
N ILE A 13 -12.72 6.62 -10.72
CA ILE A 13 -11.37 7.04 -11.12
C ILE A 13 -10.76 7.93 -10.03
N MET A 14 -11.51 8.90 -9.50
CA MET A 14 -11.03 9.78 -8.41
C MET A 14 -10.71 8.98 -7.14
N LEU A 15 -11.52 7.98 -6.80
CA LEU A 15 -11.25 7.08 -5.68
C LEU A 15 -10.04 6.18 -5.91
N GLY A 16 -9.88 5.64 -7.12
CA GLY A 16 -8.67 4.90 -7.51
C GLY A 16 -7.42 5.77 -7.43
N TYR A 17 -7.54 7.04 -7.83
CA TYR A 17 -6.46 8.02 -7.70
C TYR A 17 -6.13 8.33 -6.24
N LEU A 18 -7.14 8.54 -5.39
CA LEU A 18 -6.91 8.68 -3.95
C LEU A 18 -6.19 7.45 -3.37
N GLY A 19 -6.60 6.25 -3.79
CA GLY A 19 -5.97 4.99 -3.39
C GLY A 19 -4.54 4.79 -3.88
N THR A 20 -4.09 5.51 -4.93
CA THR A 20 -2.67 5.51 -5.36
C THR A 20 -1.82 6.51 -4.58
N LEU A 21 -2.43 7.60 -4.10
CA LEU A 21 -1.74 8.59 -3.29
C LEU A 21 -1.60 8.19 -1.82
N THR A 22 -2.32 7.17 -1.38
CA THR A 22 -2.27 6.67 0.00
C THR A 22 -1.23 5.54 0.15
N ILE A 23 -0.76 5.33 1.37
CA ILE A 23 -0.10 4.07 1.72
C ILE A 23 -1.18 2.99 1.59
N THR A 24 -1.03 2.08 0.62
CA THR A 24 -1.94 0.95 0.49
C THR A 24 -1.75 -0.05 1.63
N ILE A 25 -2.75 -0.88 1.87
CA ILE A 25 -2.63 -2.02 2.80
C ILE A 25 -1.44 -2.93 2.46
N ILE A 26 -1.13 -3.09 1.16
CA ILE A 26 0.04 -3.85 0.69
C ILE A 26 1.31 -3.26 1.29
N MET A 27 1.47 -1.94 1.22
CA MET A 27 2.65 -1.27 1.74
C MET A 27 2.67 -1.28 3.27
N LEU A 28 1.55 -1.06 3.97
CA LEU A 28 1.51 -1.12 5.44
C LEU A 28 1.98 -2.48 5.96
N VAL A 29 1.31 -3.53 5.52
CA VAL A 29 1.55 -4.87 6.04
C VAL A 29 2.89 -5.39 5.50
N GLY A 30 3.17 -5.18 4.22
CA GLY A 30 4.45 -5.54 3.60
C GLY A 30 5.64 -4.89 4.30
N TYR A 31 5.58 -3.59 4.58
CA TYR A 31 6.64 -2.87 5.28
C TYR A 31 6.84 -3.38 6.71
N SER A 32 5.74 -3.65 7.44
CA SER A 32 5.85 -4.26 8.77
C SER A 32 6.50 -5.65 8.73
N GLY A 33 6.20 -6.44 7.71
CA GLY A 33 6.83 -7.74 7.48
C GLY A 33 8.32 -7.62 7.11
N TRP A 34 8.74 -6.57 6.40
CA TRP A 34 10.16 -6.30 6.16
C TRP A 34 10.90 -5.90 7.43
N LEU A 35 10.31 -5.06 8.29
CA LEU A 35 10.90 -4.73 9.58
C LEU A 35 11.12 -6.00 10.43
N LYS A 36 10.16 -6.93 10.40
CA LYS A 36 10.29 -8.25 11.02
C LYS A 36 11.48 -9.03 10.45
N LEU A 37 11.56 -9.20 9.13
CA LEU A 37 12.66 -9.95 8.50
C LEU A 37 14.04 -9.32 8.71
N LYS A 38 14.12 -8.00 8.79
CA LYS A 38 15.38 -7.30 9.03
C LYS A 38 15.79 -7.32 10.50
N GLY A 39 15.01 -7.96 11.38
CA GLY A 39 15.28 -8.01 12.80
C GLY A 39 15.22 -6.63 13.46
N TRP A 40 14.34 -5.75 12.97
CA TRP A 40 14.20 -4.41 13.55
C TRP A 40 13.37 -4.46 14.85
N GLY A 41 13.73 -3.64 15.84
CA GLY A 41 12.98 -3.57 17.10
C GLY A 41 12.99 -4.86 17.90
N ILE A 42 11.79 -5.36 18.25
CA ILE A 42 11.60 -6.57 19.07
C ILE A 42 12.11 -7.85 18.41
N PHE A 43 12.32 -7.82 17.09
CA PHE A 43 12.82 -8.94 16.31
C PHE A 43 14.36 -9.04 16.30
N LYS A 44 15.07 -8.07 16.90
CA LYS A 44 16.52 -8.04 16.90
C LYS A 44 17.11 -9.23 17.67
N GLY A 45 18.00 -9.97 17.02
CA GLY A 45 18.69 -11.11 17.62
C GLY A 45 17.85 -12.38 17.74
N LYS A 46 16.68 -12.42 17.10
CA LYS A 46 15.89 -13.65 16.94
C LYS A 46 16.44 -14.46 15.77
N GLU A 47 16.64 -15.76 15.97
CA GLU A 47 17.12 -16.67 14.92
C GLU A 47 16.08 -16.78 13.80
N ASP A 48 14.81 -16.95 14.16
CA ASP A 48 13.67 -16.90 13.25
C ASP A 48 12.65 -15.83 13.70
N PRO A 49 12.67 -14.63 13.08
CA PRO A 49 11.70 -13.58 13.36
C PRO A 49 10.25 -13.93 13.01
N GLU A 50 10.02 -14.86 12.07
CA GLU A 50 8.69 -15.26 11.62
C GLU A 50 8.03 -16.17 12.66
N ASP A 51 8.76 -17.18 13.14
CA ASP A 51 8.30 -18.04 14.23
C ASP A 51 8.09 -17.26 15.52
N PHE A 52 9.01 -16.35 15.88
CA PHE A 52 8.82 -15.47 17.04
C PHE A 52 7.54 -14.63 16.92
N SER A 53 7.23 -14.11 15.73
CA SER A 53 5.98 -13.37 15.50
C SER A 53 4.75 -14.24 15.70
N HIS A 54 4.78 -15.51 15.27
CA HIS A 54 3.69 -16.45 15.47
C HIS A 54 3.49 -16.79 16.96
N GLU A 55 4.56 -17.06 17.69
CA GLU A 55 4.50 -17.32 19.13
C GLU A 55 3.89 -16.15 19.91
N MET A 56 4.29 -14.91 19.58
CA MET A 56 3.75 -13.72 20.23
C MET A 56 2.27 -13.50 19.90
N PHE A 57 1.85 -13.80 18.67
CA PHE A 57 0.46 -13.73 18.27
C PHE A 57 -0.39 -14.80 18.99
N GLU A 58 0.06 -16.05 19.05
CA GLU A 58 -0.64 -17.12 19.78
C GLU A 58 -0.76 -16.83 21.27
N SER A 59 0.30 -16.27 21.88
CA SER A 59 0.26 -15.81 23.27
C SER A 59 -0.80 -14.71 23.47
N PHE A 60 -0.88 -13.75 22.54
CA PHE A 60 -1.91 -12.72 22.56
C PHE A 60 -3.33 -13.28 22.38
N GLU A 61 -3.54 -14.23 21.46
CA GLU A 61 -4.85 -14.90 21.27
C GLU A 61 -5.31 -15.61 22.54
N LYS A 62 -4.38 -16.29 23.24
CA LYS A 62 -4.69 -17.04 24.46
C LYS A 62 -4.94 -16.14 25.67
N ASN A 63 -4.12 -15.10 25.85
CA ASN A 63 -4.08 -14.31 27.07
C ASN A 63 -4.86 -12.98 26.96
N GLY A 64 -5.20 -12.54 25.74
CA GLY A 64 -5.88 -11.28 25.47
C GLY A 64 -5.06 -10.02 25.78
N ARG A 65 -3.77 -10.17 26.10
CA ARG A 65 -2.85 -9.08 26.47
C ARG A 65 -1.43 -9.36 25.96
N LEU A 66 -0.66 -8.29 25.77
CA LEU A 66 0.74 -8.36 25.35
C LEU A 66 1.65 -8.47 26.57
N GLU A 67 2.28 -9.63 26.79
CA GLU A 67 3.13 -9.89 27.95
C GLU A 67 4.64 -9.73 27.67
N TYR A 68 5.02 -9.58 26.40
CA TYR A 68 6.42 -9.58 25.97
C TYR A 68 7.05 -8.18 25.91
N LEU A 69 6.28 -7.11 26.18
CA LEU A 69 6.77 -5.75 26.17
C LEU A 69 7.26 -5.34 27.58
N PRO A 70 8.47 -4.79 27.72
CA PRO A 70 9.01 -4.38 29.02
C PRO A 70 8.32 -3.12 29.56
N ASP A 71 8.14 -3.06 30.88
CA ASP A 71 7.57 -1.87 31.56
C ASP A 71 8.63 -0.82 31.95
N ASP A 72 9.91 -1.13 31.79
CA ASP A 72 11.02 -0.24 32.08
C ASP A 72 11.01 1.03 31.22
N ALA A 73 11.07 2.20 31.86
CA ALA A 73 11.02 3.50 31.18
C ALA A 73 12.13 3.69 30.14
N SER A 74 13.31 3.10 30.38
CA SER A 74 14.44 3.12 29.43
C SER A 74 14.14 2.34 28.15
N GLU A 75 13.55 1.14 28.27
CA GLU A 75 13.18 0.30 27.14
C GLU A 75 11.97 0.85 26.39
N ILE A 76 11.00 1.45 27.09
CA ILE A 76 9.89 2.18 26.46
C ILE A 76 10.43 3.36 25.63
N ARG A 77 11.34 4.16 26.18
CA ARG A 77 11.95 5.30 25.47
C ARG A 77 12.71 4.83 24.23
N LYS A 78 13.47 3.74 24.36
CA LYS A 78 14.20 3.12 23.25
C LYS A 78 13.26 2.62 22.15
N ALA A 79 12.13 2.01 22.50
CA ALA A 79 11.13 1.59 21.52
C ALA A 79 10.59 2.77 20.70
N HIS A 80 10.28 3.91 21.33
CA HIS A 80 9.87 5.12 20.61
C HIS A 80 10.96 5.68 19.70
N LEU A 81 12.22 5.62 20.13
CA LEU A 81 13.35 6.04 19.30
C LEU A 81 13.50 5.15 18.06
N LEU A 82 13.26 3.85 18.19
CA LEU A 82 13.32 2.89 17.09
C LEU A 82 12.19 3.05 16.06
N LEU A 83 11.11 3.77 16.39
CA LEU A 83 10.05 4.13 15.45
C LEU A 83 10.40 5.36 14.59
N ARG A 84 11.40 6.17 14.99
CA ARG A 84 11.75 7.39 14.25
C ARG A 84 12.32 7.10 12.86
N PRO A 85 13.24 6.15 12.65
CA PRO A 85 13.77 5.91 11.30
C PRO A 85 12.69 5.45 10.31
N PRO A 86 11.82 4.47 10.65
CA PRO A 86 10.67 4.14 9.80
C PRO A 86 9.75 5.33 9.49
N LEU A 87 9.48 6.18 10.48
CA LEU A 87 8.67 7.38 10.28
C LEU A 87 9.31 8.34 9.27
N VAL A 88 10.62 8.59 9.39
CA VAL A 88 11.36 9.48 8.49
C VAL A 88 11.43 8.90 7.08
N ASP A 89 11.68 7.60 6.96
CA ASP A 89 11.70 6.88 5.68
C ASP A 89 10.35 7.03 4.95
N LEU A 90 9.25 6.73 5.63
CA LEU A 90 7.91 6.94 5.10
C LEU A 90 7.64 8.40 4.77
N ALA A 91 7.98 9.35 5.66
CA ALA A 91 7.74 10.77 5.41
C ALA A 91 8.46 11.29 4.15
N ILE A 92 9.73 10.88 3.95
CA ILE A 92 10.50 11.25 2.75
C ILE A 92 9.87 10.62 1.51
N ALA A 93 9.51 9.33 1.55
CA ALA A 93 8.86 8.65 0.44
C ALA A 93 7.56 9.36 0.03
N PHE A 94 6.72 9.74 1.01
CA PHE A 94 5.48 10.48 0.77
C PHE A 94 5.70 11.87 0.21
N LEU A 95 6.71 12.58 0.70
CA LEU A 95 7.04 13.89 0.18
C LEU A 95 7.45 13.82 -1.29
N VAL A 96 8.28 12.84 -1.65
CA VAL A 96 8.68 12.60 -3.05
C VAL A 96 7.48 12.27 -3.92
N VAL A 97 6.63 11.33 -3.49
CA VAL A 97 5.39 10.97 -4.22
C VAL A 97 4.49 12.19 -4.39
N ALA A 98 4.27 12.98 -3.35
CA ALA A 98 3.42 14.16 -3.42
C ALA A 98 3.95 15.20 -4.42
N VAL A 99 5.26 15.48 -4.40
CA VAL A 99 5.90 16.44 -5.32
C VAL A 99 5.81 15.94 -6.76
N VAL A 100 6.18 14.69 -7.02
CA VAL A 100 6.16 14.11 -8.36
C VAL A 100 4.73 14.04 -8.91
N SER A 101 3.78 13.52 -8.12
CA SER A 101 2.36 13.46 -8.51
C SER A 101 1.80 14.84 -8.83
N SER A 102 2.10 15.85 -8.00
CA SER A 102 1.65 17.23 -8.25
C SER A 102 2.22 17.79 -9.55
N ALA A 103 3.50 17.54 -9.84
CA ALA A 103 4.14 17.97 -11.10
C ALA A 103 3.48 17.32 -12.32
N TYR A 104 3.20 16.01 -12.27
CA TYR A 104 2.50 15.30 -13.35
C TYR A 104 1.05 15.80 -13.53
N MET A 105 0.33 16.07 -12.43
CA MET A 105 -1.01 16.63 -12.49
C MET A 105 -1.03 18.01 -13.16
N LEU A 106 -0.12 18.90 -12.76
CA LEU A 106 0.00 20.25 -13.35
C LEU A 106 0.38 20.18 -14.84
N ALA A 107 1.35 19.33 -15.19
CA ALA A 107 1.77 19.14 -16.58
C ALA A 107 0.64 18.55 -17.44
N GLY A 108 -0.09 17.56 -16.91
CA GLY A 108 -1.25 16.97 -17.58
C GLY A 108 -2.36 18.01 -17.81
N ALA A 109 -2.69 18.79 -16.77
CA ALA A 109 -3.69 19.86 -16.87
C ALA A 109 -3.31 20.91 -17.91
N TYR A 110 -2.04 21.30 -17.99
CA TYR A 110 -1.57 22.33 -18.93
C TYR A 110 -1.44 21.83 -20.38
N LEU A 111 -0.89 20.63 -20.59
CA LEU A 111 -0.55 20.13 -21.93
C LEU A 111 -1.67 19.28 -22.57
N MET A 112 -2.44 18.56 -21.76
CA MET A 112 -3.49 17.65 -22.22
C MET A 112 -4.90 18.21 -21.97
N GLY A 113 -5.08 18.97 -20.90
CA GLY A 113 -6.37 19.60 -20.55
C GLY A 113 -7.01 20.38 -21.71
N PRO A 114 -6.30 21.31 -22.37
CA PRO A 114 -6.85 22.06 -23.51
C PRO A 114 -7.27 21.20 -24.71
N LYS A 115 -6.69 19.99 -24.82
CA LYS A 115 -6.97 19.04 -25.92
C LYS A 115 -8.07 18.04 -25.56
N HIS A 116 -8.53 18.05 -24.31
CA HIS A 116 -9.51 17.09 -23.75
C HIS A 116 -9.07 15.62 -23.98
N ILE A 117 -7.76 15.38 -23.93
CA ILE A 117 -7.17 14.05 -24.07
C ILE A 117 -7.01 13.47 -22.67
N LEU A 118 -7.67 12.34 -22.42
CA LEU A 118 -7.49 11.53 -21.22
C LEU A 118 -6.66 10.29 -21.59
N PRO A 119 -5.51 10.07 -20.91
CA PRO A 119 -4.71 8.85 -21.04
C PRO A 119 -5.57 7.59 -20.98
N SER A 120 -5.73 6.93 -22.14
CA SER A 120 -6.56 5.73 -22.27
C SER A 120 -5.69 4.47 -22.36
N ASP A 121 -6.06 3.45 -21.60
CA ASP A 121 -5.53 2.08 -21.54
C ASP A 121 -4.18 1.85 -22.28
N ILE A 122 -4.20 1.57 -23.58
CA ILE A 122 -3.02 1.14 -24.37
C ILE A 122 -2.14 2.33 -24.81
N ASN A 123 -2.70 3.53 -24.91
CA ASN A 123 -1.99 4.71 -25.39
C ASN A 123 -1.37 5.55 -24.27
N LEU A 124 -1.53 5.16 -23.01
CA LEU A 124 -1.09 5.91 -21.83
C LEU A 124 0.38 6.37 -21.93
N LEU A 125 1.28 5.50 -22.38
CA LEU A 125 2.70 5.84 -22.56
C LEU A 125 2.94 6.86 -23.67
N LYS A 126 2.21 6.75 -24.77
CA LYS A 126 2.32 7.66 -25.91
C LYS A 126 1.77 9.04 -25.56
N GLU A 127 0.64 9.07 -24.84
CA GLU A 127 -0.02 10.31 -24.44
C GLU A 127 0.79 11.03 -23.35
N GLN A 128 1.35 10.32 -22.37
CA GLN A 128 2.23 10.89 -21.35
C GLN A 128 3.60 11.34 -21.88
N ALA A 129 4.12 10.70 -22.93
CA ALA A 129 5.38 11.11 -23.56
C ALA A 129 5.35 12.54 -24.12
N VAL A 130 4.16 13.10 -24.38
CA VAL A 130 3.99 14.50 -24.82
C VAL A 130 4.51 15.50 -23.77
N ILE A 131 4.43 15.16 -22.48
CA ILE A 131 4.96 16.01 -21.40
C ILE A 131 6.47 16.21 -21.57
N PHE A 132 7.18 15.12 -21.86
CA PHE A 132 8.63 15.11 -21.94
C PHE A 132 9.14 15.67 -23.27
N SER A 133 8.50 15.31 -24.39
CA SER A 133 8.86 15.82 -25.70
C SER A 133 8.57 17.32 -25.88
N ASN A 134 7.67 17.90 -25.06
CA ASN A 134 7.45 19.34 -25.01
C ASN A 134 8.60 20.11 -24.32
N ILE A 135 9.31 19.46 -23.40
CA ILE A 135 10.49 20.03 -22.74
C ILE A 135 11.72 19.88 -23.64
N ASP A 136 12.05 18.65 -24.03
CA ASP A 136 13.14 18.34 -24.96
C ASP A 136 12.95 16.94 -25.58
N ARG A 137 13.34 16.77 -26.85
CA ARG A 137 13.19 15.52 -27.60
C ARG A 137 13.94 14.34 -26.97
N TRP A 138 15.08 14.58 -26.32
CA TRP A 138 15.86 13.50 -25.70
C TRP A 138 15.23 12.95 -24.41
N LEU A 139 14.28 13.70 -23.81
CA LEU A 139 13.60 13.25 -22.59
C LEU A 139 12.55 12.18 -22.87
N GLU A 140 12.03 12.09 -24.10
CA GLU A 140 11.08 11.03 -24.48
C GLU A 140 11.67 9.61 -24.34
N PRO A 141 12.85 9.27 -24.91
CA PRO A 141 13.43 7.95 -24.70
C PRO A 141 13.84 7.72 -23.24
N LEU A 142 14.31 8.76 -22.53
CA LEU A 142 14.59 8.64 -21.10
C LEU A 142 13.33 8.27 -20.31
N TYR A 143 12.21 8.96 -20.55
CA TYR A 143 10.92 8.66 -19.94
C TYR A 143 10.49 7.21 -20.18
N LYS A 144 10.59 6.73 -21.43
CA LYS A 144 10.24 5.34 -21.77
C LYS A 144 11.09 4.33 -21.00
N ILE A 145 12.39 4.58 -20.85
CA ILE A 145 13.30 3.75 -20.04
C ILE A 145 12.91 3.83 -18.55
N SER A 146 12.62 5.02 -18.03
CA SER A 146 12.20 5.20 -16.64
C SER A 146 10.90 4.47 -16.33
N VAL A 147 9.92 4.53 -17.24
CA VAL A 147 8.66 3.77 -17.14
C VAL A 147 8.94 2.27 -17.07
N PHE A 148 9.84 1.75 -17.92
CA PHE A 148 10.20 0.34 -17.89
C PHE A 148 10.73 -0.08 -16.51
N PHE A 149 11.65 0.68 -15.94
CA PHE A 149 12.16 0.40 -14.59
C PHE A 149 11.09 0.57 -13.50
N ALA A 150 10.20 1.55 -13.62
CA ALA A 150 9.10 1.75 -12.68
C ALA A 150 8.10 0.58 -12.71
N LEU A 151 7.76 0.07 -13.89
CA LEU A 151 6.91 -1.11 -14.06
C LEU A 151 7.57 -2.35 -13.47
N PHE A 152 8.86 -2.56 -13.73
CA PHE A 152 9.59 -3.70 -13.16
C PHE A 152 9.62 -3.63 -11.63
N GLY A 153 9.90 -2.46 -11.06
CA GLY A 153 9.85 -2.25 -9.61
C GLY A 153 8.46 -2.52 -9.03
N THR A 154 7.41 -2.07 -9.72
CA THR A 154 6.01 -2.31 -9.31
C THR A 154 5.65 -3.79 -9.35
N VAL A 155 6.08 -4.52 -10.38
CA VAL A 155 5.87 -5.98 -10.49
C VAL A 155 6.60 -6.72 -9.35
N TYR A 156 7.86 -6.37 -9.09
CA TYR A 156 8.63 -6.96 -7.98
C TYR A 156 7.97 -6.69 -6.63
N ALA A 157 7.60 -5.43 -6.37
CA ALA A 157 6.90 -5.05 -5.14
C ALA A 157 5.54 -5.75 -5.04
N GLY A 158 4.82 -5.95 -6.15
CA GLY A 158 3.60 -6.73 -6.19
C GLY A 158 3.82 -8.18 -5.75
N PHE A 159 4.79 -8.88 -6.34
CA PHE A 159 5.05 -10.27 -5.98
C PHE A 159 5.58 -10.45 -4.56
N GLU A 160 6.43 -9.54 -4.08
CA GLU A 160 7.02 -9.66 -2.75
C GLU A 160 6.09 -9.08 -1.68
N ALA A 161 5.76 -7.79 -1.76
CA ALA A 161 5.00 -7.10 -0.71
C ALA A 161 3.53 -7.55 -0.67
N ALA A 162 2.89 -7.81 -1.82
CA ALA A 162 1.51 -8.29 -1.82
C ALA A 162 1.40 -9.74 -1.33
N SER A 163 2.33 -10.62 -1.74
CA SER A 163 2.36 -11.99 -1.19
C SER A 163 2.60 -11.98 0.31
N ARG A 164 3.49 -11.10 0.81
CA ARG A 164 3.72 -10.92 2.24
C ARG A 164 2.47 -10.40 2.94
N MET A 165 1.83 -9.35 2.42
CA MET A 165 0.58 -8.84 2.97
C MET A 165 -0.49 -9.94 3.05
N LEU A 166 -0.67 -10.72 1.99
CA LEU A 166 -1.63 -11.82 1.97
C LEU A 166 -1.25 -12.92 2.97
N TYR A 167 0.03 -13.26 3.08
CA TYR A 167 0.50 -14.27 4.01
C TYR A 167 0.20 -13.89 5.47
N GLU A 168 0.55 -12.67 5.88
CA GLU A 168 0.30 -12.17 7.24
C GLU A 168 -1.21 -12.05 7.52
N THR A 169 -1.96 -11.48 6.57
CA THR A 169 -3.41 -11.23 6.75
C THR A 169 -4.21 -12.53 6.78
N ILE A 170 -3.93 -13.46 5.86
CA ILE A 170 -4.63 -14.75 5.80
C ILE A 170 -4.16 -15.65 6.94
N GLY A 171 -2.87 -15.63 7.28
CA GLY A 171 -2.33 -16.39 8.41
C GLY A 171 -2.98 -16.04 9.75
N ALA A 172 -3.37 -14.77 9.93
CA ALA A 172 -4.11 -14.31 11.12
C ALA A 172 -5.54 -14.87 11.21
N VAL A 173 -6.16 -15.24 10.10
CA VAL A 173 -7.56 -15.74 10.06
C VAL A 173 -7.65 -17.25 9.84
N ALA A 174 -6.67 -17.82 9.12
CA ALA A 174 -6.65 -19.20 8.71
C ALA A 174 -5.36 -19.90 9.21
N PRO A 175 -5.43 -20.65 10.34
CA PRO A 175 -4.27 -21.33 10.92
C PRO A 175 -3.56 -22.28 9.95
N LYS A 176 -4.30 -22.85 8.98
CA LYS A 176 -3.73 -23.72 7.94
C LYS A 176 -2.68 -23.00 7.09
N ILE A 177 -2.84 -21.70 6.84
CA ILE A 177 -1.90 -20.90 6.03
C ILE A 177 -0.70 -20.46 6.88
N ARG A 178 -0.91 -20.18 8.17
CA ARG A 178 0.16 -19.87 9.14
C ARG A 178 1.23 -20.96 9.22
N ASN A 179 0.81 -22.22 9.11
CA ASN A 179 1.73 -23.38 9.17
C ASN A 179 2.45 -23.68 7.84
N VAL A 180 2.16 -22.95 6.77
CA VAL A 180 2.85 -23.08 5.48
C VAL A 180 4.02 -22.11 5.48
N SER A 181 5.21 -22.55 5.05
CA SER A 181 6.35 -21.63 4.94
C SER A 181 6.10 -20.54 3.91
N TYR A 182 6.55 -19.31 4.20
CA TYR A 182 6.37 -18.16 3.33
C TYR A 182 6.80 -18.42 1.88
N LYS A 183 7.93 -19.11 1.68
CA LYS A 183 8.43 -19.46 0.34
C LYS A 183 7.44 -20.31 -0.47
N LYS A 184 6.80 -21.29 0.15
CA LYS A 184 5.78 -22.13 -0.51
C LYS A 184 4.53 -21.31 -0.84
N PHE A 185 4.11 -20.45 0.08
CA PHE A 185 2.99 -19.54 -0.11
C PHE A 185 3.25 -18.56 -1.27
N MET A 186 4.43 -17.94 -1.31
CA MET A 186 4.82 -17.01 -2.37
C MET A 186 4.82 -17.67 -3.75
N ILE A 187 5.35 -18.90 -3.87
CA ILE A 187 5.32 -19.65 -5.14
C ILE A 187 3.87 -19.93 -5.56
N PHE A 188 3.02 -20.37 -4.64
CA PHE A 188 1.61 -20.63 -4.91
C PHE A 188 0.88 -19.37 -5.40
N ILE A 189 1.04 -18.25 -4.69
CA ILE A 189 0.45 -16.95 -5.08
C ILE A 189 1.00 -16.50 -6.43
N SER A 190 2.31 -16.65 -6.67
CA SER A 190 2.92 -16.24 -7.95
C SER A 190 2.36 -17.04 -9.12
N VAL A 191 2.24 -18.36 -8.97
CA VAL A 191 1.63 -19.23 -9.99
C VAL A 191 0.16 -18.87 -10.20
N TYR A 192 -0.59 -18.65 -9.12
CA TYR A 192 -1.99 -18.23 -9.19
C TYR A 192 -2.16 -16.90 -9.94
N LEU A 193 -1.35 -15.90 -9.60
CA LEU A 193 -1.39 -14.57 -10.24
C LEU A 193 -1.02 -14.64 -11.72
N LEU A 194 -0.03 -15.46 -12.11
CA LEU A 194 0.31 -15.65 -13.52
C LEU A 194 -0.79 -16.40 -14.27
N ALA A 195 -1.31 -17.47 -13.68
CA ALA A 195 -2.34 -18.31 -14.28
C ALA A 195 -3.69 -17.59 -14.45
N THR A 196 -4.02 -16.65 -13.56
CA THR A 196 -5.27 -15.87 -13.62
C THR A 196 -5.08 -14.52 -14.30
N GLY A 197 -3.98 -13.82 -14.01
CA GLY A 197 -3.68 -12.49 -14.53
C GLY A 197 -3.44 -12.46 -16.03
N ILE A 198 -2.77 -13.47 -16.61
CA ILE A 198 -2.55 -13.52 -18.06
C ILE A 198 -3.88 -13.70 -18.82
N PRO A 199 -4.74 -14.68 -18.51
CA PRO A 199 -6.06 -14.77 -19.16
C PRO A 199 -6.92 -13.52 -18.96
N LEU A 200 -6.88 -12.93 -17.76
CA LEU A 200 -7.65 -11.71 -17.48
C LEU A 200 -7.15 -10.54 -18.32
N ALA A 201 -5.84 -10.36 -18.47
CA ALA A 201 -5.26 -9.33 -19.34
C ALA A 201 -5.63 -9.54 -20.83
N LEU A 202 -5.77 -10.79 -21.27
CA LEU A 202 -6.18 -11.13 -22.64
C LEU A 202 -7.70 -11.02 -22.87
N SER A 203 -8.50 -10.93 -21.80
CA SER A 203 -9.97 -10.89 -21.90
C SER A 203 -10.54 -9.56 -22.42
N GLY A 204 -9.70 -8.53 -22.60
CA GLY A 204 -10.10 -7.23 -23.12
C GLY A 204 -10.86 -6.35 -22.11
N ILE A 205 -10.87 -6.72 -20.83
CA ILE A 205 -11.39 -5.86 -19.76
C ILE A 205 -10.51 -4.60 -19.67
N SER A 206 -11.14 -3.43 -19.49
CA SER A 206 -10.41 -2.16 -19.35
C SER A 206 -9.43 -2.22 -18.17
N ILE A 207 -8.17 -1.86 -18.44
CA ILE A 207 -7.09 -1.86 -17.47
C ILE A 207 -7.38 -0.80 -16.40
N ILE A 208 -7.84 0.38 -16.82
CA ILE A 208 -8.23 1.47 -15.91
C ILE A 208 -9.33 1.02 -14.94
N LEU A 209 -10.34 0.27 -15.41
CA LEU A 209 -11.40 -0.23 -14.55
C LEU A 209 -10.86 -1.21 -13.49
N MET A 210 -10.04 -2.18 -13.89
CA MET A 210 -9.45 -3.15 -12.95
C MET A 210 -8.57 -2.47 -11.93
N LEU A 211 -7.74 -1.52 -12.36
CA LEU A 211 -6.88 -0.75 -11.48
C LEU A 211 -7.71 0.09 -10.50
N SER A 212 -8.73 0.80 -10.99
CA SER A 212 -9.57 1.66 -10.13
C SER A 212 -10.28 0.87 -9.05
N ILE A 213 -10.85 -0.29 -9.40
CA ILE A 213 -11.49 -1.20 -8.43
C ILE A 213 -10.45 -1.71 -7.43
N THR A 214 -9.30 -2.17 -7.92
CA THR A 214 -8.24 -2.71 -7.05
C THR A 214 -7.78 -1.65 -6.05
N LEU A 215 -7.47 -0.44 -6.53
CA LEU A 215 -7.00 0.70 -5.75
C LEU A 215 -8.05 1.22 -4.76
N LEU A 216 -9.33 1.16 -5.10
CA LEU A 216 -10.41 1.42 -4.14
C LEU A 216 -10.31 0.45 -2.95
N PHE A 217 -10.17 -0.85 -3.21
CA PHE A 217 -10.12 -1.84 -2.13
C PHE A 217 -8.81 -1.80 -1.33
N ILE A 218 -7.65 -1.79 -2.00
CA ILE A 218 -6.35 -1.85 -1.30
C ILE A 218 -5.90 -0.50 -0.76
N GLY A 219 -6.30 0.59 -1.41
CA GLY A 219 -5.81 1.95 -1.15
C GLY A 219 -6.80 2.84 -0.42
N VAL A 220 -8.09 2.51 -0.39
CA VAL A 220 -9.10 3.26 0.36
C VAL A 220 -9.71 2.39 1.47
N VAL A 221 -10.49 1.37 1.10
CA VAL A 221 -11.25 0.53 2.04
C VAL A 221 -10.33 -0.19 3.02
N GLY A 222 -9.31 -0.89 2.51
CA GLY A 222 -8.37 -1.64 3.33
C GLY A 222 -7.61 -0.75 4.31
N VAL A 223 -7.22 0.45 3.89
CA VAL A 223 -6.50 1.41 4.72
C VAL A 223 -7.40 1.98 5.82
N ILE A 224 -8.67 2.25 5.54
CA ILE A 224 -9.64 2.68 6.57
C ILE A 224 -9.79 1.60 7.64
N ILE A 225 -10.02 0.35 7.22
CA ILE A 225 -10.18 -0.79 8.14
C ILE A 225 -8.91 -0.97 9.00
N TYR A 226 -7.74 -0.98 8.37
CA TYR A 226 -6.47 -1.11 9.10
C TYR A 226 -6.15 0.10 9.97
N GLY A 227 -6.50 1.30 9.53
CA GLY A 227 -6.33 2.54 10.30
C GLY A 227 -7.17 2.52 11.58
N ILE A 228 -8.44 2.14 11.48
CA ILE A 228 -9.34 1.96 12.63
C ILE A 228 -8.76 0.89 13.57
N GLY A 229 -8.33 -0.25 13.01
CA GLY A 229 -7.67 -1.31 13.76
C GLY A 229 -6.43 -0.80 14.51
N ALA A 230 -5.53 -0.11 13.83
CA ALA A 230 -4.30 0.42 14.42
C ALA A 230 -4.58 1.40 15.57
N VAL A 231 -5.57 2.29 15.43
CA VAL A 231 -5.99 3.19 16.50
C VAL A 231 -6.58 2.40 17.68
N TYR A 232 -7.47 1.44 17.40
CA TYR A 232 -8.08 0.60 18.43
C TYR A 232 -7.04 -0.21 19.22
N PHE A 233 -6.16 -0.94 18.52
CA PHE A 233 -5.08 -1.73 19.15
C PHE A 233 -4.11 -0.82 19.93
N SER A 234 -3.78 0.35 19.39
CA SER A 234 -2.89 1.30 20.07
C SER A 234 -3.47 1.81 21.39
N GLN A 235 -4.78 2.06 21.46
CA GLN A 235 -5.39 2.62 22.67
C GLN A 235 -5.85 1.55 23.67
N LYS A 236 -6.33 0.40 23.19
CA LYS A 236 -7.01 -0.60 24.01
C LYS A 236 -6.15 -1.82 24.34
N VAL A 237 -5.19 -2.17 23.48
CA VAL A 237 -4.36 -3.38 23.64
C VAL A 237 -2.93 -3.05 24.10
N LEU A 238 -2.33 -1.96 23.63
CA LEU A 238 -0.98 -1.58 24.07
C LEU A 238 -0.95 -1.14 25.55
N PRO A 239 0.13 -1.49 26.28
CA PRO A 239 0.37 -0.95 27.62
C PRO A 239 0.48 0.57 27.61
N PRO A 240 0.11 1.28 28.70
CA PRO A 240 0.03 2.74 28.74
C PRO A 240 1.27 3.48 28.22
N GLY A 241 2.47 2.94 28.51
CA GLY A 241 3.74 3.52 28.08
C GLY A 241 3.98 3.48 26.57
N TYR A 242 3.32 2.59 25.83
CA TYR A 242 3.47 2.38 24.38
C TYR A 242 2.33 2.98 23.55
N ARG A 243 1.32 3.57 24.21
CA ARG A 243 0.14 4.10 23.51
C ARG A 243 0.51 5.32 22.70
N MET A 244 -0.19 5.50 21.59
CA MET A 244 -0.14 6.75 20.85
C MET A 244 -0.70 7.88 21.73
N GLY A 245 0.03 8.99 21.80
CA GLY A 245 -0.38 10.17 22.56
C GLY A 245 -1.66 10.81 22.00
N ARG A 246 -2.33 11.63 22.81
CA ARG A 246 -3.64 12.24 22.48
C ARG A 246 -3.66 12.98 21.14
N LEU A 247 -2.59 13.75 20.85
CA LEU A 247 -2.45 14.46 19.57
C LEU A 247 -2.31 13.49 18.39
N GLY A 248 -1.50 12.44 18.53
CA GLY A 248 -1.34 11.41 17.50
C GLY A 248 -2.66 10.70 17.21
N THR A 249 -3.42 10.35 18.26
CA THR A 249 -4.74 9.73 18.12
C THR A 249 -5.73 10.65 17.42
N ALA A 250 -5.78 11.94 17.78
CA ALA A 250 -6.65 12.91 17.12
C ALA A 250 -6.31 13.05 15.63
N VAL A 251 -5.03 13.13 15.27
CA VAL A 251 -4.57 13.19 13.88
C VAL A 251 -4.93 11.91 13.13
N ALA A 252 -4.74 10.74 13.73
CA ALA A 252 -5.08 9.46 13.12
C ALA A 252 -6.59 9.33 12.85
N VAL A 253 -7.44 9.73 13.82
CA VAL A 253 -8.90 9.74 13.66
C VAL A 253 -9.32 10.70 12.55
N LEU A 254 -8.75 11.92 12.53
CA LEU A 254 -9.03 12.89 11.47
C LEU A 254 -8.63 12.35 10.09
N ALA A 255 -7.47 11.71 9.98
CA ALA A 255 -7.02 11.09 8.73
C ALA A 255 -7.98 10.00 8.24
N ILE A 256 -8.47 9.14 9.14
CA ILE A 256 -9.47 8.11 8.81
C ILE A 256 -10.78 8.74 8.32
N ILE A 257 -11.25 9.80 8.98
CA ILE A 257 -12.47 10.52 8.57
C ILE A 257 -12.30 11.13 7.18
N MET A 258 -11.18 11.83 6.95
CA MET A 258 -10.88 12.45 5.66
C MET A 258 -10.80 11.41 4.53
N MET A 259 -10.24 10.24 4.83
CA MET A 259 -10.14 9.15 3.87
C MET A 259 -11.47 8.44 3.59
N SER A 260 -12.42 8.50 4.53
CA SER A 260 -13.76 7.92 4.38
C SER A 260 -14.73 8.83 3.63
N LEU A 261 -14.47 10.14 3.65
CA LEU A 261 -15.33 11.16 3.04
C LEU A 261 -15.68 10.88 1.56
N PRO A 262 -14.72 10.48 0.69
CA PRO A 262 -15.00 10.23 -0.72
C PRO A 262 -15.88 8.99 -0.96
N LEU A 263 -15.90 8.03 -0.04
CA LEU A 263 -16.81 6.88 -0.12
C LEU A 263 -18.26 7.29 0.13
N VAL A 264 -18.49 8.26 1.04
CA VAL A 264 -19.83 8.79 1.32
C VAL A 264 -20.39 9.50 0.09
N PHE A 265 -19.56 10.29 -0.59
CA PHE A 265 -19.95 10.99 -1.83
C PHE A 265 -20.08 10.07 -3.05
N MET A 266 -19.63 8.82 -2.99
CA MET A 266 -19.84 7.86 -4.09
C MET A 266 -21.28 7.32 -4.12
N PHE A 267 -21.96 7.31 -2.98
CA PHE A 267 -23.32 6.75 -2.83
C PHE A 267 -24.40 7.81 -2.61
N ALA A 268 -24.02 9.09 -2.55
CA ALA A 268 -24.93 10.24 -2.41
C ALA A 268 -25.16 10.90 -3.77
#